data_AF-A0A376AB08-F1
#
_entry.id   AF-A0A376AB08-F1
#
_cell.length_a   1.000
_cell.length_b   1.000
_cell.length_c   1.000
_cell.angle_alpha   90.00
_cell.angle_beta   90.00
_cell.angle_gamma   90.00
#
_symmetry.space_group_name_H-M   'P 1'
#
loop_
_entity.id
_entity.type
_entity.pdbx_description
1 polymer ?
#
loop_
_entity_poly.entity_id
_entity_poly.type
_entity_poly.pdbx_seq_one_letter_code
_entity_poly.pdbx_strand_id
1 'polypeptide(L)'
;MARITLRQLLDHAAERGYGVPAFNINNMEQGLAIMQAAKACDAPVILQASRGARSYANDIMLAKMMEALELMYPDIPLCIHQDHGDRVSTCLSAIQHGFTSVMMDGSLKEDAKTPADYAYNAGITAEVARLAHMVGVSVEGELGCLGSLETGHGEAEDGHGFEGALDRSQLLTDPDEAARFVAETGVDALAVAIGTSHGAYKFTRKPTGEVLAMDVIENIHRRLPDTHIVMHGSSSVPEEWQEIFNAHGGEMRETYGVPVEEIVRGIRFGVRKVNIDTDLRLAAAAEFRRVADTRRDEFDPRKFLKPAMDAMASVCKARFEAFGTAGNASRIKVIPMSDMAKRYASGSLKPSNARSEAA
;
A
#
# COMPACT_ATOMS: atom_id res chain seq x y z
N MET A 1 -0.44 21.79 -8.41
CA MET A 1 -0.92 21.03 -7.24
C MET A 1 -0.15 19.73 -7.21
N ALA A 2 0.20 19.27 -6.00
CA ALA A 2 1.14 18.15 -5.82
C ALA A 2 0.45 16.79 -5.99
N ARG A 3 -0.88 16.76 -5.98
CA ARG A 3 -1.67 15.54 -6.18
C ARG A 3 -1.38 14.85 -7.50
N ILE A 4 -0.79 13.67 -7.41
CA ILE A 4 -0.47 12.77 -8.52
C ILE A 4 -1.37 11.52 -8.45
N THR A 5 -1.70 10.94 -9.60
CA THR A 5 -2.43 9.67 -9.65
C THR A 5 -1.47 8.50 -9.44
N LEU A 6 -1.96 7.39 -8.88
CA LEU A 6 -1.13 6.20 -8.67
C LEU A 6 -0.51 5.74 -9.98
N ARG A 7 -1.28 5.72 -11.07
CA ARG A 7 -0.81 5.33 -12.41
C ARG A 7 0.42 6.12 -12.85
N GLN A 8 0.36 7.46 -12.79
CA GLN A 8 1.49 8.27 -13.22
C GLN A 8 2.73 8.00 -12.36
N LEU A 9 2.54 7.86 -11.05
CA LEU A 9 3.62 7.64 -10.12
C LEU A 9 4.29 6.26 -10.34
N LEU A 10 3.49 5.21 -10.55
CA LEU A 10 4.00 3.86 -10.79
C LEU A 10 4.62 3.71 -12.19
N ASP A 11 4.09 4.39 -13.22
CA ASP A 11 4.74 4.49 -14.54
C ASP A 11 6.17 5.06 -14.39
N HIS A 12 6.32 6.18 -13.69
CA HIS A 12 7.63 6.79 -13.44
C HIS A 12 8.56 5.88 -12.60
N ALA A 13 8.00 5.15 -11.64
CA ALA A 13 8.73 4.16 -10.85
C ALA A 13 9.26 3.01 -11.71
N ALA A 14 8.45 2.52 -12.66
CA ALA A 14 8.87 1.49 -13.61
C ALA A 14 9.95 1.99 -14.57
N GLU A 15 9.79 3.19 -15.14
CA GLU A 15 10.76 3.82 -16.05
C GLU A 15 12.15 4.04 -15.42
N ARG A 16 12.21 4.15 -14.08
CA ARG A 16 13.44 4.42 -13.33
C ARG A 16 13.89 3.28 -12.43
N GLY A 17 13.17 2.16 -12.41
CA GLY A 17 13.55 0.96 -11.67
C GLY A 17 13.49 1.10 -10.14
N TYR A 18 12.53 1.83 -9.59
CA TYR A 18 12.33 1.96 -8.14
C TYR A 18 10.94 1.47 -7.69
N GLY A 19 10.74 1.34 -6.38
CA GLY A 19 9.44 1.06 -5.75
C GLY A 19 9.01 2.24 -4.87
N VAL A 20 7.71 2.44 -4.70
CA VAL A 20 7.14 3.51 -3.88
C VAL A 20 6.54 2.88 -2.61
N PRO A 21 7.00 3.26 -1.40
CA PRO A 21 6.31 2.86 -0.20
C PRO A 21 4.96 3.58 -0.11
N ALA A 22 3.92 2.82 0.22
CA ALA A 22 2.59 3.32 0.51
C ALA A 22 2.33 3.19 2.01
N PHE A 23 2.25 4.34 2.68
CA PHE A 23 2.13 4.42 4.13
C PHE A 23 0.69 4.70 4.53
N ASN A 24 0.16 3.90 5.44
CA ASN A 24 -1.17 4.15 6.02
C ASN A 24 -1.13 5.35 6.98
N ILE A 25 -2.22 6.12 7.01
CA ILE A 25 -2.43 7.20 7.98
C ILE A 25 -3.81 7.07 8.66
N ASN A 26 -3.84 7.44 9.94
CA ASN A 26 -5.01 7.49 10.79
C ASN A 26 -5.10 8.84 11.53
N ASN A 27 -4.02 9.62 11.61
CA ASN A 27 -3.96 10.92 12.29
C ASN A 27 -2.95 11.90 11.66
N MET A 28 -2.85 13.09 12.27
CA MET A 28 -1.99 14.19 11.83
C MET A 28 -0.50 13.83 11.94
N GLU A 29 -0.09 13.24 13.05
CA GLU A 29 1.31 12.95 13.35
C GLU A 29 1.94 11.98 12.35
N GLN A 30 1.20 10.94 11.96
CA GLN A 30 1.66 10.01 10.91
C GLN A 30 1.84 10.74 9.58
N GLY A 31 0.85 11.53 9.16
CA GLY A 31 0.93 12.32 7.93
C GLY A 31 2.11 13.29 7.92
N LEU A 32 2.34 14.00 9.03
CA LEU A 32 3.48 14.92 9.19
C LEU A 32 4.82 14.18 9.13
N ALA A 33 4.96 13.05 9.83
CA ALA A 33 6.19 12.27 9.85
C ALA A 33 6.55 11.73 8.45
N ILE A 34 5.57 11.17 7.75
CA ILE A 34 5.76 10.63 6.39
C ILE A 34 6.18 11.75 5.43
N MET A 35 5.48 12.89 5.44
CA MET A 35 5.78 14.00 4.52
C MET A 35 7.11 14.68 4.85
N GLN A 36 7.49 14.77 6.13
CA GLN A 36 8.81 15.25 6.54
C GLN A 36 9.92 14.34 5.99
N ALA A 37 9.76 13.02 6.09
CA ALA A 37 10.69 12.05 5.51
C ALA A 37 10.75 12.16 3.97
N ALA A 38 9.59 12.26 3.32
CA ALA A 38 9.50 12.41 1.86
C ALA A 38 10.22 13.69 1.38
N LYS A 39 10.00 14.82 2.06
CA LYS A 39 10.69 16.09 1.76
C LYS A 39 12.20 15.98 1.98
N ALA A 40 12.63 15.36 3.07
CA ALA A 40 14.05 15.17 3.37
C ALA A 40 14.76 14.29 2.33
N CYS A 41 14.03 13.37 1.69
CA CYS A 41 14.57 12.44 0.69
C CYS A 41 14.35 12.87 -0.76
N ASP A 42 13.67 14.00 -1.02
CA ASP A 42 13.14 14.33 -2.36
C ASP A 42 12.40 13.14 -3.00
N ALA A 43 11.51 12.51 -2.23
CA ALA A 43 10.80 11.29 -2.63
C ALA A 43 9.31 11.57 -2.90
N PRO A 44 8.72 11.09 -4.02
CA PRO A 44 7.27 11.05 -4.14
C PRO A 44 6.70 10.01 -3.16
N VAL A 45 5.44 10.17 -2.79
CA VAL A 45 4.85 9.35 -1.72
C VAL A 45 3.40 8.96 -2.02
N ILE A 46 3.02 7.77 -1.56
CA ILE A 46 1.63 7.32 -1.49
C ILE A 46 1.22 7.38 -0.01
N LEU A 47 0.25 8.22 0.31
CA LEU A 47 -0.48 8.18 1.57
C LEU A 47 -1.76 7.39 1.34
N GLN A 48 -1.98 6.36 2.15
CA GLN A 48 -3.18 5.54 2.05
C GLN A 48 -4.03 5.53 3.31
N ALA A 49 -5.34 5.38 3.13
CA ALA A 49 -6.30 5.28 4.21
C ALA A 49 -7.20 4.06 4.00
N SER A 50 -7.23 3.18 4.99
CA SER A 50 -8.11 2.00 5.04
C SER A 50 -9.54 2.39 5.39
N ARG A 51 -10.47 1.44 5.27
CA ARG A 51 -11.84 1.59 5.80
C ARG A 51 -11.86 1.86 7.32
N GLY A 52 -10.96 1.24 8.09
CA GLY A 52 -10.82 1.51 9.51
C GLY A 52 -10.31 2.92 9.82
N ALA A 53 -9.31 3.40 9.06
CA ALA A 53 -8.85 4.78 9.17
C ALA A 53 -9.97 5.79 8.88
N ARG A 54 -10.76 5.54 7.83
CA ARG A 54 -11.94 6.35 7.47
C ARG A 54 -13.00 6.34 8.59
N SER A 55 -13.24 5.20 9.21
CA SER A 55 -14.15 5.07 10.36
C SER A 55 -13.63 5.79 11.61
N TYR A 56 -12.34 5.63 11.92
CA TYR A 56 -11.68 6.22 13.09
C TYR A 56 -11.59 7.75 12.98
N ALA A 57 -11.07 8.27 11.87
CA ALA A 57 -10.78 9.69 11.71
C ALA A 57 -11.94 10.48 11.10
N ASN A 58 -12.87 9.84 10.39
CA ASN A 58 -13.85 10.43 9.48
C ASN A 58 -13.24 10.98 8.17
N ASP A 59 -13.97 10.80 7.06
CA ASP A 59 -13.55 11.24 5.72
C ASP A 59 -13.28 12.75 5.62
N ILE A 60 -14.05 13.57 6.32
CA ILE A 60 -13.85 15.03 6.31
C ILE A 60 -12.50 15.37 6.93
N MET A 61 -12.15 14.73 8.06
CA MET A 61 -10.87 14.96 8.72
C MET A 61 -9.71 14.49 7.84
N LEU A 62 -9.78 13.28 7.28
CA LEU A 62 -8.76 12.74 6.39
C LEU A 62 -8.55 13.65 5.18
N ALA A 63 -9.63 14.05 4.51
CA ALA A 63 -9.56 14.92 3.33
C ALA A 63 -8.90 16.27 3.65
N LYS A 64 -9.25 16.89 4.80
CA LYS A 64 -8.68 18.18 5.21
C LYS A 64 -7.24 18.09 5.69
N MET A 65 -6.88 16.98 6.33
CA MET A 65 -5.50 16.69 6.69
C MET A 65 -4.63 16.48 5.44
N MET A 66 -5.10 15.71 4.46
CA MET A 66 -4.39 15.52 3.19
C MET A 66 -4.25 16.83 2.40
N GLU A 67 -5.28 17.68 2.40
CA GLU A 67 -5.21 19.03 1.84
C GLU A 67 -4.16 19.90 2.54
N ALA A 68 -4.10 19.87 3.88
CA ALA A 68 -3.08 20.58 4.64
C ALA A 68 -1.66 20.08 4.32
N LEU A 69 -1.46 18.76 4.23
CA LEU A 69 -0.17 18.17 3.87
C LEU A 69 0.24 18.58 2.44
N GLU A 70 -0.66 18.57 1.48
CA GLU A 70 -0.38 19.05 0.12
C GLU A 70 0.07 20.51 0.11
N LEU A 71 -0.61 21.39 0.87
CA LEU A 71 -0.27 22.81 0.96
C LEU A 71 1.08 23.05 1.65
N MET A 72 1.43 22.22 2.64
CA MET A 72 2.71 22.30 3.34
C MET A 72 3.89 21.80 2.48
N TYR A 73 3.64 20.89 1.55
CA TYR A 73 4.66 20.23 0.74
C TYR A 73 4.35 20.28 -0.76
N PRO A 74 4.21 21.48 -1.37
CA PRO A 74 3.72 21.65 -2.75
C PRO A 74 4.66 21.05 -3.82
N ASP A 75 5.93 20.82 -3.48
CA ASP A 75 6.95 20.26 -4.38
C ASP A 75 7.02 18.73 -4.34
N ILE A 76 6.27 18.07 -3.44
CA ILE A 76 6.34 16.62 -3.24
C ILE A 76 5.12 15.96 -3.87
N PRO A 77 5.26 15.20 -4.98
CA PRO A 77 4.15 14.49 -5.58
C PRO A 77 3.52 13.53 -4.58
N LEU A 78 2.25 13.79 -4.25
CA LEU A 78 1.49 13.08 -3.23
C LEU A 78 0.33 12.33 -3.89
N CYS A 79 0.38 11.00 -3.87
CA CYS A 79 -0.74 10.14 -4.23
C CYS A 79 -1.59 9.89 -2.97
N ILE A 80 -2.91 10.10 -3.07
CA ILE A 80 -3.86 9.80 -2.01
C ILE A 80 -4.64 8.55 -2.42
N HIS A 81 -4.45 7.46 -1.70
CA HIS A 81 -4.94 6.13 -2.06
C HIS A 81 -5.93 5.57 -1.03
N GLN A 82 -7.06 5.04 -1.48
CA GLN A 82 -7.95 4.27 -0.60
C GLN A 82 -7.49 2.83 -0.59
N ASP A 83 -7.21 2.32 0.60
CA ASP A 83 -6.79 0.93 0.82
C ASP A 83 -8.00 0.04 1.12
N HIS A 84 -8.03 -1.16 0.52
CA HIS A 84 -9.06 -2.19 0.69
C HIS A 84 -10.54 -1.70 0.60
N GLY A 85 -10.94 -1.17 -0.55
CA GLY A 85 -12.35 -0.88 -0.83
C GLY A 85 -13.18 -2.16 -0.98
N ASP A 86 -14.28 -2.28 -0.23
CA ASP A 86 -15.13 -3.48 -0.16
C ASP A 86 -16.29 -3.49 -1.16
N ARG A 87 -16.63 -2.33 -1.72
CA ARG A 87 -17.75 -2.14 -2.65
C ARG A 87 -17.56 -0.88 -3.48
N VAL A 88 -18.29 -0.79 -4.59
CA VAL A 88 -18.23 0.36 -5.52
C VAL A 88 -18.44 1.70 -4.81
N SER A 89 -19.42 1.79 -3.91
CA SER A 89 -19.72 3.04 -3.19
C SER A 89 -18.61 3.50 -2.24
N THR A 90 -17.84 2.58 -1.66
CA THR A 90 -16.67 2.90 -0.84
C THR A 90 -15.61 3.58 -1.70
N CYS A 91 -15.33 3.05 -2.90
CA CYS A 91 -14.40 3.65 -3.87
C CYS A 91 -14.89 5.02 -4.36
N LEU A 92 -16.17 5.13 -4.76
CA LEU A 92 -16.70 6.41 -5.26
C LEU A 92 -16.75 7.49 -4.19
N SER A 93 -17.03 7.16 -2.93
CA SER A 93 -16.99 8.12 -1.84
C SER A 93 -15.57 8.63 -1.57
N ALA A 94 -14.54 7.79 -1.62
CA ALA A 94 -13.15 8.26 -1.54
C ALA A 94 -12.83 9.25 -2.68
N ILE A 95 -13.25 8.95 -3.90
CA ILE A 95 -13.06 9.87 -5.05
C ILE A 95 -13.71 11.22 -4.76
N GLN A 96 -14.92 11.25 -4.20
CA GLN A 96 -15.60 12.50 -3.80
C GLN A 96 -14.84 13.27 -2.72
N HIS A 97 -14.07 12.58 -1.88
CA HIS A 97 -13.21 13.17 -0.86
C HIS A 97 -11.79 13.52 -1.38
N GLY A 98 -11.58 13.45 -2.69
CA GLY A 98 -10.37 13.95 -3.34
C GLY A 98 -9.21 12.96 -3.41
N PHE A 99 -9.48 11.67 -3.20
CA PHE A 99 -8.52 10.60 -3.45
C PHE A 99 -8.17 10.54 -4.94
N THR A 100 -6.88 10.38 -5.23
CA THR A 100 -6.35 10.29 -6.61
C THR A 100 -6.14 8.84 -7.06
N SER A 101 -6.35 7.90 -6.14
CA SER A 101 -6.36 6.46 -6.38
C SER A 101 -7.28 5.73 -5.41
N VAL A 102 -7.85 4.62 -5.86
CA VAL A 102 -8.65 3.70 -5.03
C VAL A 102 -8.24 2.26 -5.30
N MET A 103 -8.24 1.43 -4.27
CA MET A 103 -8.24 -0.01 -4.42
C MET A 103 -9.66 -0.55 -4.34
N MET A 104 -10.06 -1.35 -5.33
CA MET A 104 -11.21 -2.24 -5.22
C MET A 104 -10.68 -3.64 -4.88
N ASP A 105 -10.85 -4.03 -3.63
CA ASP A 105 -10.49 -5.38 -3.20
C ASP A 105 -11.65 -6.34 -3.46
N GLY A 106 -11.74 -6.78 -4.72
CA GLY A 106 -12.71 -7.78 -5.15
C GLY A 106 -12.29 -9.22 -4.81
N SER A 107 -11.13 -9.44 -4.16
CA SER A 107 -10.71 -10.78 -3.73
C SER A 107 -11.59 -11.34 -2.61
N LEU A 108 -12.26 -10.44 -1.89
CA LEU A 108 -13.27 -10.73 -0.88
C LEU A 108 -14.64 -10.19 -1.35
N LYS A 109 -15.72 -10.76 -0.82
CA LYS A 109 -17.08 -10.21 -0.97
C LYS A 109 -17.21 -8.92 -0.14
N GLU A 110 -18.33 -8.20 -0.31
CA GLU A 110 -18.55 -6.90 0.38
C GLU A 110 -18.52 -6.95 1.92
N ASP A 111 -18.56 -8.14 2.51
CA ASP A 111 -18.38 -8.33 3.95
C ASP A 111 -16.92 -8.19 4.41
N ALA A 112 -15.99 -8.04 3.46
CA ALA A 112 -14.55 -7.92 3.68
C ALA A 112 -13.91 -9.15 4.35
N LYS A 113 -14.55 -10.32 4.23
CA LYS A 113 -14.14 -11.55 4.93
C LYS A 113 -14.27 -12.80 4.08
N THR A 114 -15.29 -12.89 3.24
CA THR A 114 -15.55 -14.10 2.46
C THR A 114 -14.76 -14.05 1.16
N PRO A 115 -13.86 -15.00 0.86
CA PRO A 115 -13.20 -15.10 -0.44
C PRO A 115 -14.21 -15.09 -1.60
N ALA A 116 -13.93 -14.28 -2.62
CA ALA A 116 -14.74 -14.20 -3.81
C ALA A 116 -14.23 -15.12 -4.91
N ASP A 117 -15.14 -15.60 -5.75
CA ASP A 117 -14.80 -16.21 -7.02
C ASP A 117 -14.25 -15.16 -8.02
N TYR A 118 -13.50 -15.63 -9.02
CA TYR A 118 -12.89 -14.77 -10.04
C TYR A 118 -13.90 -13.89 -10.77
N ALA A 119 -15.08 -14.43 -11.13
CA ALA A 119 -16.06 -13.70 -11.94
C ALA A 119 -16.61 -12.48 -11.17
N TYR A 120 -16.86 -12.64 -9.88
CA TYR A 120 -17.20 -11.52 -9.00
C TYR A 120 -16.07 -10.50 -8.94
N ASN A 121 -14.84 -10.94 -8.67
CA ASN A 121 -13.68 -10.07 -8.52
C ASN A 121 -13.42 -9.24 -9.79
N ALA A 122 -13.30 -9.92 -10.94
CA ALA A 122 -13.08 -9.27 -12.22
C ALA A 122 -14.24 -8.31 -12.57
N GLY A 123 -15.48 -8.71 -12.32
CA GLY A 123 -16.67 -7.88 -12.58
C GLY A 123 -16.69 -6.57 -11.79
N ILE A 124 -16.57 -6.64 -10.46
CA ILE A 124 -16.63 -5.46 -9.60
C ILE A 124 -15.40 -4.56 -9.79
N THR A 125 -14.22 -5.14 -9.98
CA THR A 125 -12.98 -4.39 -10.22
C THR A 125 -13.03 -3.66 -11.56
N ALA A 126 -13.52 -4.30 -12.62
CA ALA A 126 -13.73 -3.65 -13.93
C ALA A 126 -14.75 -2.50 -13.86
N GLU A 127 -15.81 -2.65 -13.07
CA GLU A 127 -16.79 -1.58 -12.85
C GLU A 127 -16.14 -0.36 -12.18
N VAL A 128 -15.38 -0.56 -11.10
CA VAL A 128 -14.68 0.54 -10.41
C VAL A 128 -13.62 1.17 -11.31
N ALA A 129 -12.82 0.37 -12.02
CA ALA A 129 -11.84 0.86 -12.99
C ALA A 129 -12.48 1.79 -14.03
N ARG A 130 -13.57 1.33 -14.67
CA ARG A 130 -14.31 2.12 -15.65
C ARG A 130 -14.79 3.45 -15.08
N LEU A 131 -15.39 3.46 -13.90
CA LEU A 131 -15.93 4.67 -13.26
C LEU A 131 -14.82 5.64 -12.82
N ALA A 132 -13.76 5.14 -12.20
CA ALA A 132 -12.64 5.95 -11.72
C ALA A 132 -11.85 6.58 -12.88
N HIS A 133 -11.60 5.81 -13.95
CA HIS A 133 -10.88 6.29 -15.13
C HIS A 133 -11.60 7.42 -15.86
N MET A 134 -12.94 7.48 -15.81
CA MET A 134 -13.72 8.60 -16.38
C MET A 134 -13.37 9.95 -15.76
N VAL A 135 -12.85 9.96 -14.53
CA VAL A 135 -12.42 11.17 -13.80
C VAL A 135 -10.91 11.20 -13.57
N GLY A 136 -10.16 10.27 -14.17
CA GLY A 136 -8.70 10.21 -14.13
C GLY A 136 -8.11 9.60 -12.86
N VAL A 137 -8.92 9.05 -11.97
CA VAL A 137 -8.48 8.36 -10.75
C VAL A 137 -7.95 6.98 -11.11
N SER A 138 -6.83 6.58 -10.51
CA SER A 138 -6.22 5.25 -10.75
C SER A 138 -6.84 4.16 -9.89
N VAL A 139 -6.86 2.94 -10.40
CA VAL A 139 -7.43 1.77 -9.71
C VAL A 139 -6.39 0.69 -9.47
N GLU A 140 -6.32 0.24 -8.23
CA GLU A 140 -5.66 -0.99 -7.82
C GLU A 140 -6.72 -2.10 -7.66
N GLY A 141 -6.42 -3.31 -8.12
CA GLY A 141 -7.20 -4.51 -7.83
C GLY A 141 -6.33 -5.60 -7.21
N GLU A 142 -6.95 -6.57 -6.55
CA GLU A 142 -6.26 -7.70 -5.91
C GLU A 142 -6.70 -9.02 -6.52
N LEU A 143 -5.73 -9.91 -6.78
CA LEU A 143 -5.98 -11.28 -7.21
C LEU A 143 -5.24 -12.28 -6.32
N GLY A 144 -5.96 -13.28 -5.81
CA GLY A 144 -5.53 -14.14 -4.72
C GLY A 144 -6.00 -13.59 -3.36
N CYS A 145 -5.76 -14.33 -2.28
CA CYS A 145 -6.09 -13.88 -0.92
C CYS A 145 -4.83 -13.81 -0.06
N LEU A 146 -4.62 -12.71 0.63
CA LEU A 146 -3.50 -12.53 1.56
C LEU A 146 -3.63 -13.46 2.76
N GLY A 147 -2.56 -14.18 3.06
CA GLY A 147 -2.51 -15.12 4.18
C GLY A 147 -1.15 -15.81 4.28
N SER A 148 -0.87 -16.34 5.47
CA SER A 148 0.39 -17.02 5.76
C SER A 148 0.40 -18.42 5.14
N LEU A 149 1.44 -18.73 4.37
CA LEU A 149 1.67 -20.09 3.85
C LEU A 149 2.01 -21.10 4.96
N GLU A 150 2.44 -20.64 6.15
CA GLU A 150 2.73 -21.50 7.29
C GLU A 150 1.45 -22.02 7.95
N THR A 151 0.44 -21.16 8.07
CA THR A 151 -0.77 -21.46 8.86
C THR A 151 -2.02 -21.66 8.02
N GLY A 152 -2.03 -21.18 6.77
CA GLY A 152 -3.23 -21.13 5.94
C GLY A 152 -4.26 -20.08 6.41
N HIS A 153 -3.90 -19.25 7.39
CA HIS A 153 -4.76 -18.21 7.97
C HIS A 153 -4.32 -16.81 7.55
N GLY A 154 -5.28 -15.90 7.50
CA GLY A 154 -5.09 -14.46 7.29
C GLY A 154 -5.08 -13.71 8.62
N GLU A 155 -4.49 -12.52 8.61
CA GLU A 155 -4.74 -11.51 9.65
C GLU A 155 -5.52 -10.37 9.01
N ALA A 156 -6.45 -9.77 9.76
CA ALA A 156 -7.23 -8.65 9.26
C ALA A 156 -6.48 -7.32 9.46
N GLU A 157 -6.41 -6.52 8.41
CA GLU A 157 -6.00 -5.11 8.49
C GLU A 157 -7.25 -4.26 8.70
N ASP A 158 -7.36 -3.64 9.88
CA ASP A 158 -8.50 -2.77 10.21
C ASP A 158 -9.88 -3.42 10.00
N GLY A 159 -9.96 -4.73 10.26
CA GLY A 159 -11.18 -5.53 10.09
C GLY A 159 -11.43 -6.03 8.65
N HIS A 160 -10.47 -5.84 7.74
CA HIS A 160 -10.49 -6.35 6.37
C HIS A 160 -9.49 -7.49 6.20
N GLY A 161 -9.97 -8.67 5.85
CA GLY A 161 -9.16 -9.89 5.72
C GLY A 161 -10.01 -11.13 5.89
N PHE A 162 -9.59 -12.24 5.28
CA PHE A 162 -10.42 -13.44 5.27
C PHE A 162 -10.54 -14.10 6.66
N GLU A 163 -11.70 -14.70 6.95
CA GLU A 163 -11.91 -15.51 8.15
C GLU A 163 -12.01 -16.99 7.78
N GLY A 164 -11.09 -17.83 8.28
CA GLY A 164 -11.07 -19.27 8.05
C GLY A 164 -9.69 -19.81 7.74
N ALA A 165 -9.64 -20.96 7.06
CA ALA A 165 -8.42 -21.52 6.48
C ALA A 165 -8.59 -21.63 4.97
N LEU A 166 -7.56 -21.25 4.22
CA LEU A 166 -7.54 -21.31 2.75
C LEU A 166 -6.59 -22.40 2.26
N ASP A 167 -6.93 -22.97 1.11
CA ASP A 167 -6.01 -23.84 0.38
C ASP A 167 -4.82 -23.03 -0.14
N ARG A 168 -3.65 -23.69 -0.24
CA ARG A 168 -2.41 -23.05 -0.70
C ARG A 168 -2.55 -22.37 -2.08
N SER A 169 -3.39 -22.92 -2.97
CA SER A 169 -3.66 -22.34 -4.29
C SER A 169 -4.42 -21.02 -4.24
N GLN A 170 -5.14 -20.71 -3.15
CA GLN A 170 -5.80 -19.42 -2.96
C GLN A 170 -4.87 -18.36 -2.35
N LEU A 171 -3.78 -18.81 -1.71
CA LEU A 171 -2.78 -17.96 -1.05
C LEU A 171 -1.64 -17.51 -1.99
N LEU A 172 -1.66 -18.00 -3.25
CA LEU A 172 -0.66 -17.72 -4.27
C LEU A 172 -1.36 -17.34 -5.57
N THR A 173 -1.06 -16.16 -6.10
CA THR A 173 -1.63 -15.69 -7.36
C THR A 173 -1.09 -16.50 -8.55
N ASP A 174 -1.98 -16.97 -9.41
CA ASP A 174 -1.60 -17.61 -10.67
C ASP A 174 -1.23 -16.57 -11.75
N PRO A 175 -0.07 -16.69 -12.43
CA PRO A 175 0.36 -15.73 -13.45
C PRO A 175 -0.54 -15.61 -14.68
N ASP A 176 -1.18 -16.70 -15.11
CA ASP A 176 -2.10 -16.67 -16.25
C ASP A 176 -3.43 -16.04 -15.86
N GLU A 177 -3.93 -16.32 -14.65
CA GLU A 177 -5.09 -15.65 -14.09
C GLU A 177 -4.83 -14.15 -13.89
N ALA A 178 -3.63 -13.75 -13.45
CA ALA A 178 -3.22 -12.36 -13.36
C ALA A 178 -3.25 -11.66 -14.72
N ALA A 179 -2.77 -12.33 -15.78
CA ALA A 179 -2.79 -11.79 -17.13
C ALA A 179 -4.21 -11.55 -17.64
N ARG A 180 -5.11 -12.51 -17.38
CA ARG A 180 -6.54 -12.38 -17.69
C ARG A 180 -7.18 -11.24 -16.89
N PHE A 181 -6.93 -11.18 -15.58
CA PHE A 181 -7.49 -10.18 -14.69
C PHE A 181 -7.11 -8.75 -15.11
N VAL A 182 -5.83 -8.50 -15.41
CA VAL A 182 -5.36 -7.19 -15.87
C VAL A 182 -6.02 -6.80 -17.20
N ALA A 183 -6.15 -7.73 -18.14
CA ALA A 183 -6.77 -7.47 -19.44
C ALA A 183 -8.28 -7.16 -19.31
N GLU A 184 -9.00 -7.90 -18.48
CA GLU A 184 -10.45 -7.78 -18.30
C GLU A 184 -10.86 -6.57 -17.45
N THR A 185 -10.04 -6.21 -16.45
CA THR A 185 -10.36 -5.13 -15.51
C THR A 185 -9.77 -3.79 -15.89
N GLY A 186 -8.62 -3.79 -16.57
CA GLY A 186 -7.89 -2.58 -16.92
C GLY A 186 -7.27 -1.85 -15.71
N VAL A 187 -7.06 -2.52 -14.57
CA VAL A 187 -6.42 -1.93 -13.38
C VAL A 187 -5.06 -1.29 -13.70
N ASP A 188 -4.72 -0.23 -12.96
CA ASP A 188 -3.43 0.46 -13.06
C ASP A 188 -2.34 -0.20 -12.20
N ALA A 189 -2.74 -0.96 -11.18
CA ALA A 189 -1.84 -1.71 -10.32
C ALA A 189 -2.51 -3.02 -9.88
N LEU A 190 -1.72 -4.09 -9.73
CA LEU A 190 -2.19 -5.41 -9.34
C LEU A 190 -1.55 -5.85 -8.03
N ALA A 191 -2.36 -5.96 -6.97
CA ALA A 191 -1.98 -6.64 -5.75
C ALA A 191 -2.03 -8.15 -5.94
N VAL A 192 -1.01 -8.83 -5.42
CA VAL A 192 -0.80 -10.27 -5.59
C VAL A 192 -0.56 -10.95 -4.24
N ALA A 193 -1.09 -12.15 -4.07
CA ALA A 193 -0.85 -13.01 -2.93
C ALA A 193 0.41 -13.84 -3.17
N ILE A 194 1.38 -13.73 -2.25
CA ILE A 194 2.68 -14.43 -2.31
C ILE A 194 3.08 -15.04 -0.96
N GLY A 195 2.11 -15.27 -0.08
CA GLY A 195 2.33 -15.73 1.29
C GLY A 195 2.57 -14.65 2.34
N THR A 196 2.38 -13.38 2.00
CA THR A 196 2.31 -12.28 2.96
C THR A 196 0.92 -12.22 3.62
N SER A 197 0.90 -11.81 4.88
CA SER A 197 -0.32 -11.44 5.62
C SER A 197 -0.19 -10.01 6.17
N HIS A 198 -1.28 -9.42 6.64
CA HIS A 198 -1.28 -8.14 7.35
C HIS A 198 -0.69 -8.24 8.77
N GLY A 199 -0.73 -7.16 9.55
CA GLY A 199 -0.32 -7.19 10.96
C GLY A 199 1.18 -7.37 11.23
N ALA A 200 1.53 -7.74 12.46
CA ALA A 200 2.92 -7.92 12.91
C ALA A 200 3.37 -9.39 12.90
N TYR A 201 2.43 -10.33 13.03
CA TYR A 201 2.72 -11.75 13.21
C TYR A 201 2.73 -12.49 11.87
N LYS A 202 3.54 -11.99 10.94
CA LYS A 202 3.58 -12.51 9.56
C LYS A 202 4.27 -13.86 9.50
N PHE A 203 5.41 -13.97 10.18
CA PHE A 203 6.22 -15.18 10.22
C PHE A 203 6.69 -15.48 11.65
N THR A 204 6.73 -16.77 11.97
CA THR A 204 7.24 -17.28 13.26
C THR A 204 8.76 -17.40 13.31
N ARG A 205 9.40 -17.30 12.14
CA ARG A 205 10.84 -17.35 11.91
C ARG A 205 11.19 -16.38 10.78
N LYS A 206 12.47 -16.01 10.64
CA LYS A 206 12.92 -15.22 9.49
C LYS A 206 12.49 -15.92 8.19
N PRO A 207 11.71 -15.25 7.31
CA PRO A 207 11.12 -15.92 6.17
C PRO A 207 12.18 -16.34 5.16
N THR A 208 11.97 -17.51 4.58
CA THR A 208 12.72 -18.05 3.44
C THR A 208 11.80 -18.10 2.22
N GLY A 209 12.33 -18.48 1.05
CA GLY A 209 11.51 -18.71 -0.15
C GLY A 209 10.42 -19.79 -0.01
N GLU A 210 10.38 -20.55 1.08
CA GLU A 210 9.32 -21.51 1.36
C GLU A 210 7.99 -20.86 1.75
N VAL A 211 8.07 -19.71 2.43
CA VAL A 211 6.94 -19.02 3.08
C VAL A 211 6.66 -17.64 2.48
N LEU A 212 7.62 -17.12 1.70
CA LEU A 212 7.48 -15.91 0.89
C LEU A 212 7.82 -16.25 -0.56
N ALA A 213 6.78 -16.44 -1.38
CA ALA A 213 6.87 -16.98 -2.74
C ALA A 213 7.25 -15.89 -3.76
N MET A 214 8.50 -15.40 -3.70
CA MET A 214 9.00 -14.36 -4.61
C MET A 214 9.05 -14.80 -6.08
N ASP A 215 9.11 -16.11 -6.33
CA ASP A 215 9.01 -16.69 -7.67
C ASP A 215 7.67 -16.39 -8.34
N VAL A 216 6.59 -16.21 -7.57
CA VAL A 216 5.28 -15.77 -8.10
C VAL A 216 5.39 -14.37 -8.70
N ILE A 217 6.02 -13.40 -8.02
CA ILE A 217 6.27 -12.06 -8.58
C ILE A 217 7.10 -12.16 -9.87
N GLU A 218 8.17 -12.95 -9.86
CA GLU A 218 9.04 -13.12 -11.04
C GLU A 218 8.28 -13.71 -12.24
N ASN A 219 7.42 -14.70 -11.99
CA ASN A 219 6.57 -15.33 -13.00
C ASN A 219 5.52 -14.35 -13.55
N ILE A 220 4.84 -13.62 -12.67
CA ILE A 220 3.85 -12.59 -13.05
C ILE A 220 4.54 -11.51 -13.89
N HIS A 221 5.70 -11.01 -13.47
CA HIS A 221 6.41 -9.97 -14.21
C HIS A 221 6.90 -10.45 -15.58
N ARG A 222 7.37 -11.70 -15.70
CA ARG A 222 7.69 -12.29 -17.02
C ARG A 222 6.48 -12.32 -17.95
N ARG A 223 5.29 -12.60 -17.41
CA ARG A 223 4.04 -12.67 -18.17
C ARG A 223 3.44 -11.29 -18.48
N LEU A 224 3.65 -10.33 -17.58
CA LEU A 224 3.08 -8.99 -17.57
C LEU A 224 4.19 -7.94 -17.30
N PRO A 225 5.11 -7.72 -18.25
CA PRO A 225 6.28 -6.87 -18.03
C PRO A 225 5.93 -5.39 -17.78
N ASP A 226 4.77 -4.95 -18.26
CA ASP A 226 4.29 -3.56 -18.15
C ASP A 226 3.33 -3.33 -16.97
N THR A 227 2.99 -4.37 -16.20
CA THR A 227 2.07 -4.26 -15.07
C THR A 227 2.80 -3.84 -13.80
N HIS A 228 2.23 -2.88 -13.07
CA HIS A 228 2.73 -2.45 -11.78
C HIS A 228 2.23 -3.38 -10.67
N ILE A 229 3.12 -4.19 -10.10
CA ILE A 229 2.77 -5.13 -9.02
C ILE A 229 2.76 -4.39 -7.68
N VAL A 230 1.81 -4.74 -6.82
CA VAL A 230 1.69 -4.23 -5.45
C VAL A 230 1.95 -5.36 -4.46
N MET A 231 2.84 -5.10 -3.51
CA MET A 231 3.07 -6.00 -2.38
C MET A 231 2.30 -5.50 -1.16
N HIS A 232 1.26 -6.24 -0.78
CA HIS A 232 0.51 -6.03 0.46
C HIS A 232 1.20 -6.67 1.65
N GLY A 233 0.76 -6.35 2.87
CA GLY A 233 1.29 -6.98 4.09
C GLY A 233 2.82 -6.87 4.26
N SER A 234 3.47 -5.86 3.68
CA SER A 234 4.92 -5.84 3.46
C SER A 234 5.73 -5.02 4.48
N SER A 235 5.15 -4.82 5.67
CA SER A 235 5.89 -4.29 6.82
C SER A 235 7.00 -5.27 7.24
N SER A 236 8.18 -4.74 7.56
CA SER A 236 9.36 -5.55 7.92
C SER A 236 9.46 -5.89 9.40
N VAL A 237 8.68 -5.21 10.24
CA VAL A 237 8.64 -5.37 11.71
C VAL A 237 10.04 -5.26 12.32
N PRO A 238 10.69 -4.08 12.28
CA PRO A 238 12.11 -3.95 12.61
C PRO A 238 12.42 -4.36 14.05
N GLU A 239 13.44 -5.22 14.22
CA GLU A 239 13.87 -5.79 15.50
C GLU A 239 14.18 -4.70 16.55
N GLU A 240 14.88 -3.63 16.15
CA GLU A 240 15.19 -2.48 17.02
C GLU A 240 13.95 -1.91 17.71
N TRP A 241 12.84 -1.75 16.98
CA TRP A 241 11.61 -1.22 17.58
C TRP A 241 10.88 -2.26 18.44
N GLN A 242 11.01 -3.56 18.14
CA GLN A 242 10.50 -4.63 19.00
C GLN A 242 11.24 -4.63 20.34
N GLU A 243 12.56 -4.51 20.31
CA GLU A 243 13.42 -4.44 21.50
C GLU A 243 13.07 -3.23 22.37
N ILE A 244 12.94 -2.04 21.78
CA ILE A 244 12.54 -0.83 22.51
C ILE A 244 11.13 -0.99 23.09
N PHE A 245 10.18 -1.52 22.31
CA PHE A 245 8.82 -1.74 22.77
C PHE A 245 8.78 -2.67 23.99
N ASN A 246 9.48 -3.80 23.95
CA ASN A 246 9.52 -4.79 25.03
C ASN A 246 10.32 -4.31 26.25
N ALA A 247 11.42 -3.58 26.03
CA ALA A 247 12.22 -3.00 27.11
C ALA A 247 11.42 -2.01 27.99
N HIS A 248 10.37 -1.40 27.44
CA HIS A 248 9.52 -0.42 28.14
C HIS A 248 8.09 -0.95 28.40
N GLY A 249 7.99 -2.22 28.81
CA GLY A 249 6.74 -2.82 29.30
C GLY A 249 5.79 -3.29 28.21
N GLY A 250 6.27 -3.44 26.98
CA GLY A 250 5.58 -4.18 25.92
C GLY A 250 5.75 -5.70 26.08
N GLU A 251 4.82 -6.46 25.52
CA GLU A 251 4.83 -7.94 25.53
C GLU A 251 4.64 -8.50 24.12
N MET A 252 5.40 -7.96 23.16
CA MET A 252 5.40 -8.44 21.80
C MET A 252 6.19 -9.75 21.73
N ARG A 253 5.54 -10.80 21.21
CA ARG A 253 6.22 -12.09 20.96
C ARG A 253 7.21 -11.94 19.82
N GLU A 254 8.25 -12.76 19.83
CA GLU A 254 9.20 -12.83 18.72
C GLU A 254 8.46 -13.07 17.40
N THR A 255 8.70 -12.19 16.44
CA THR A 255 8.08 -12.27 15.12
C THR A 255 8.90 -11.54 14.07
N TYR A 256 8.65 -11.87 12.82
CA TYR A 256 9.41 -11.39 11.67
C TYR A 256 8.45 -10.87 10.61
N GLY A 257 8.79 -9.72 10.02
CA GLY A 257 8.10 -9.19 8.85
C GLY A 257 8.76 -9.58 7.53
N VAL A 258 8.38 -8.89 6.44
CA VAL A 258 9.00 -9.09 5.12
C VAL A 258 10.38 -8.42 5.08
N PRO A 259 11.49 -9.15 4.81
CA PRO A 259 12.83 -8.57 4.74
C PRO A 259 12.93 -7.51 3.64
N VAL A 260 13.63 -6.42 3.93
CA VAL A 260 13.81 -5.31 2.97
C VAL A 260 14.50 -5.80 1.70
N GLU A 261 15.42 -6.76 1.79
CA GLU A 261 16.13 -7.33 0.65
C GLU A 261 15.19 -8.08 -0.31
N GLU A 262 14.16 -8.76 0.20
CA GLU A 262 13.17 -9.45 -0.64
C GLU A 262 12.20 -8.45 -1.28
N ILE A 263 11.86 -7.36 -0.59
CA ILE A 263 11.09 -6.26 -1.19
C ILE A 263 11.90 -5.64 -2.34
N VAL A 264 13.19 -5.36 -2.13
CA VAL A 264 14.10 -4.85 -3.16
C VAL A 264 14.24 -5.83 -4.33
N ARG A 265 14.26 -7.14 -4.06
CA ARG A 265 14.17 -8.16 -5.11
C ARG A 265 12.87 -8.03 -5.89
N GLY A 266 11.72 -7.93 -5.23
CA GLY A 266 10.43 -7.70 -5.88
C GLY A 266 10.41 -6.45 -6.76
N ILE A 267 11.03 -5.36 -6.33
CA ILE A 267 11.13 -4.10 -7.10
C ILE A 267 11.88 -4.30 -8.42
N ARG A 268 12.88 -5.19 -8.46
CA ARG A 268 13.58 -5.56 -9.70
C ARG A 268 12.68 -6.33 -10.67
N PHE A 269 11.61 -6.94 -10.17
CA PHE A 269 10.64 -7.74 -10.91
C PHE A 269 9.24 -7.10 -10.91
N GLY A 270 9.17 -5.78 -11.07
CA GLY A 270 7.89 -5.11 -11.37
C GLY A 270 7.07 -4.67 -10.16
N VAL A 271 7.51 -4.90 -8.92
CA VAL A 271 6.86 -4.29 -7.75
C VAL A 271 7.09 -2.78 -7.76
N ARG A 272 6.00 -2.01 -7.74
CA ARG A 272 6.05 -0.53 -7.75
C ARG A 272 5.36 0.12 -6.56
N LYS A 273 4.48 -0.60 -5.85
CA LYS A 273 3.87 -0.14 -4.59
C LYS A 273 4.12 -1.18 -3.49
N VAL A 274 4.53 -0.73 -2.32
CA VAL A 274 4.82 -1.57 -1.15
C VAL A 274 4.05 -1.03 0.05
N ASN A 275 3.04 -1.76 0.53
CA ASN A 275 2.20 -1.31 1.64
C ASN A 275 2.92 -1.49 2.99
N ILE A 276 2.98 -0.41 3.78
CA ILE A 276 3.65 -0.37 5.08
C ILE A 276 2.76 0.36 6.09
N ASP A 277 2.44 -0.31 7.19
CA ASP A 277 1.66 0.27 8.29
C ASP A 277 2.25 -0.14 9.65
N THR A 278 2.33 -1.45 9.90
CA THR A 278 2.81 -2.03 11.17
C THR A 278 4.13 -1.42 11.64
N ASP A 279 5.07 -1.15 10.72
CA ASP A 279 6.37 -0.57 11.08
C ASP A 279 6.22 0.81 11.75
N LEU A 280 5.30 1.65 11.27
CA LEU A 280 5.04 2.97 11.83
C LEU A 280 4.29 2.88 13.16
N ARG A 281 3.30 1.96 13.24
CA ARG A 281 2.57 1.69 14.50
C ARG A 281 3.54 1.27 15.60
N LEU A 282 4.45 0.33 15.29
CA LEU A 282 5.44 -0.18 16.24
C LEU A 282 6.43 0.90 16.67
N ALA A 283 7.00 1.65 15.72
CA ALA A 283 7.94 2.74 16.03
C ALA A 283 7.30 3.81 16.93
N ALA A 284 6.08 4.24 16.63
CA ALA A 284 5.35 5.19 17.46
C ALA A 284 5.05 4.62 18.86
N ALA A 285 4.53 3.40 18.94
CA ALA A 285 4.17 2.76 20.21
C ALA A 285 5.40 2.52 21.12
N ALA A 286 6.54 2.14 20.53
CA ALA A 286 7.81 2.00 21.23
C ALA A 286 8.24 3.32 21.88
N GLU A 287 8.18 4.43 21.14
CA GLU A 287 8.52 5.75 21.68
C GLU A 287 7.53 6.25 22.74
N PHE A 288 6.23 6.02 22.56
CA PHE A 288 5.24 6.33 23.60
C PHE A 288 5.58 5.64 24.92
N ARG A 289 5.90 4.33 24.86
CA ARG A 289 6.29 3.54 26.03
C ARG A 289 7.60 4.03 26.64
N ARG A 290 8.62 4.26 25.81
CA ARG A 290 9.92 4.76 26.27
C ARG A 290 9.80 6.08 27.01
N VAL A 291 9.02 7.03 26.48
CA VAL A 291 8.80 8.33 27.15
C VAL A 291 8.03 8.13 28.46
N ALA A 292 6.96 7.31 28.48
CA ALA A 292 6.18 7.05 29.69
C ALA A 292 7.00 6.41 30.81
N ASP A 293 7.90 5.48 30.47
CA ASP A 293 8.73 4.79 31.46
C ASP A 293 9.88 5.67 31.98
N THR A 294 10.55 6.39 31.07
CA THR A 294 11.76 7.18 31.40
C THR A 294 11.48 8.60 31.90
N ARG A 295 10.30 9.15 31.61
CA ARG A 295 9.89 10.52 31.99
C ARG A 295 8.50 10.50 32.65
N ARG A 296 8.43 9.89 33.83
CA ARG A 296 7.17 9.61 34.55
C ARG A 296 6.38 10.85 35.00
N ASP A 297 7.03 12.01 35.03
CA ASP A 297 6.43 13.30 35.32
C ASP A 297 5.88 14.02 34.07
N GLU A 298 6.15 13.50 32.87
CA GLU A 298 5.70 14.08 31.61
C GLU A 298 4.24 13.72 31.32
N PHE A 299 3.46 14.74 30.98
CA PHE A 299 2.03 14.59 30.63
C PHE A 299 1.62 15.47 29.45
N ASP A 300 2.52 16.28 28.89
CA ASP A 300 2.26 17.04 27.66
C ASP A 300 2.26 16.07 26.47
N PRO A 301 1.13 15.85 25.76
CA PRO A 301 1.07 14.90 24.66
C PRO A 301 2.13 15.14 23.59
N ARG A 302 2.52 16.40 23.36
CA ARG A 302 3.52 16.76 22.34
C ARG A 302 4.90 16.18 22.65
N LYS A 303 5.19 15.93 23.93
CA LYS A 303 6.47 15.37 24.40
C LYS A 303 6.55 13.86 24.17
N PHE A 304 5.42 13.21 23.90
CA PHE A 304 5.35 11.84 23.43
C PHE A 304 5.23 11.77 21.90
N LEU A 305 4.37 12.62 21.32
CA LEU A 305 4.08 12.63 19.88
C LEU A 305 5.30 13.04 19.06
N LYS A 306 6.13 13.97 19.54
CA LYS A 306 7.30 14.41 18.79
C LYS A 306 8.35 13.30 18.61
N PRO A 307 8.83 12.61 19.66
CA PRO A 307 9.69 11.44 19.48
C PRO A 307 9.07 10.34 18.61
N ALA A 308 7.77 10.08 18.77
CA ALA A 308 7.06 9.11 17.93
C ALA A 308 7.06 9.50 16.44
N MET A 309 6.86 10.80 16.12
CA MET A 309 7.00 11.30 14.74
C MET A 309 8.42 11.17 14.22
N ASP A 310 9.44 11.50 15.03
CA ASP A 310 10.84 11.36 14.64
C ASP A 310 11.19 9.89 14.32
N ALA A 311 10.67 8.95 15.13
CA ALA A 311 10.80 7.51 14.91
C ALA A 311 10.11 7.03 13.62
N MET A 312 8.85 7.41 13.40
CA MET A 312 8.13 7.10 12.16
C MET A 312 8.84 7.69 10.93
N ALA A 313 9.31 8.93 11.01
CA ALA A 313 10.04 9.58 9.92
C ALA A 313 11.35 8.86 9.59
N SER A 314 12.05 8.33 10.60
CA SER A 314 13.26 7.51 10.41
C SER A 314 12.94 6.22 9.64
N VAL A 315 11.87 5.52 10.00
CA VAL A 315 11.39 4.33 9.27
C VAL A 315 11.04 4.68 7.83
N CYS A 316 10.27 5.75 7.60
CA CYS A 316 9.90 6.20 6.26
C CYS A 316 11.13 6.51 5.40
N LYS A 317 12.11 7.24 5.95
CA LYS A 317 13.37 7.58 5.27
C LYS A 317 14.11 6.32 4.84
N ALA A 318 14.27 5.35 5.74
CA ALA A 318 14.94 4.09 5.42
C ALA A 318 14.25 3.34 4.27
N ARG A 319 12.91 3.38 4.18
CA ARG A 319 12.15 2.78 3.07
C ARG A 319 12.31 3.54 1.76
N PHE A 320 12.22 4.87 1.78
CA PHE A 320 12.45 5.69 0.58
C PHE A 320 13.85 5.47 -0.01
N GLU A 321 14.87 5.36 0.84
CA GLU A 321 16.25 5.09 0.42
C GLU A 321 16.41 3.66 -0.11
N ALA A 322 15.96 2.65 0.66
CA ALA A 322 16.11 1.25 0.27
C ALA A 322 15.36 0.90 -1.03
N PHE A 323 14.18 1.50 -1.25
CA PHE A 323 13.36 1.21 -2.42
C PHE A 323 13.74 2.04 -3.65
N GLY A 324 14.75 2.92 -3.54
CA GLY A 324 15.20 3.80 -4.62
C GLY A 324 14.24 4.95 -4.93
N THR A 325 13.25 5.20 -4.07
CA THR A 325 12.27 6.29 -4.23
C THR A 325 12.90 7.66 -4.03
N ALA A 326 13.89 7.76 -3.13
CA ALA A 326 14.60 9.00 -2.82
C ALA A 326 15.22 9.66 -4.08
N GLY A 327 15.13 10.99 -4.17
CA GLY A 327 15.66 11.79 -5.29
C GLY A 327 14.80 11.80 -6.56
N ASN A 328 13.55 11.34 -6.49
CA ASN A 328 12.66 11.27 -7.66
C ASN A 328 11.52 12.29 -7.67
N ALA A 329 11.21 12.98 -6.57
CA ALA A 329 10.06 13.89 -6.51
C ALA A 329 10.25 15.06 -7.47
N SER A 330 11.39 15.75 -7.39
CA SER A 330 11.77 16.85 -8.27
C SER A 330 11.83 16.49 -9.77
N ARG A 331 11.83 15.19 -10.10
CA ARG A 331 11.91 14.68 -11.48
C ARG A 331 10.54 14.44 -12.12
N ILE A 332 9.46 14.61 -11.36
CA ILE A 332 8.10 14.32 -11.81
C ILE A 332 7.39 15.63 -12.14
N LYS A 333 6.90 15.73 -13.37
CA LYS A 333 5.92 16.75 -13.76
C LYS A 333 4.51 16.15 -13.65
N VAL A 334 3.78 16.52 -12.61
CA VAL A 334 2.42 16.02 -12.35
C VAL A 334 1.48 16.32 -13.52
N ILE A 335 0.73 15.31 -13.95
CA ILE A 335 -0.33 15.43 -14.97
C ILE A 335 -1.66 15.62 -14.24
N PRO A 336 -2.44 16.67 -14.58
CA PRO A 336 -3.76 16.87 -13.98
C PRO A 336 -4.69 15.66 -14.20
N MET A 337 -5.54 15.33 -13.22
CA MET A 337 -6.48 14.20 -13.36
C MET A 337 -7.39 14.32 -14.57
N SER A 338 -7.80 15.54 -14.95
CA SER A 338 -8.57 15.77 -16.18
C SER A 338 -7.84 15.34 -17.46
N ASP A 339 -6.51 15.44 -17.47
CA ASP A 339 -5.70 14.98 -18.59
C ASP A 339 -5.41 13.48 -18.50
N MET A 340 -5.28 12.92 -17.30
CA MET A 340 -5.28 11.46 -17.11
C MET A 340 -6.58 10.84 -17.62
N ALA A 341 -7.74 11.44 -17.36
CA ALA A 341 -9.04 10.99 -17.86
C ALA A 341 -9.08 10.95 -19.41
N LYS A 342 -8.54 11.98 -20.07
CA LYS A 342 -8.41 11.99 -21.55
C LYS A 342 -7.49 10.87 -22.04
N ARG A 343 -6.39 10.59 -21.32
CA ARG A 343 -5.47 9.50 -21.65
C ARG A 343 -6.14 8.12 -21.52
N TYR A 344 -6.95 7.89 -20.49
CA TYR A 344 -7.78 6.68 -20.38
C TYR A 344 -8.80 6.59 -21.53
N ALA A 345 -9.55 7.67 -21.80
CA ALA A 345 -10.55 7.70 -22.86
C ALA A 345 -9.98 7.43 -24.26
N SER A 346 -8.75 7.89 -24.53
CA SER A 346 -8.04 7.61 -25.79
C SER A 346 -7.52 6.17 -25.92
N GLY A 347 -7.54 5.39 -24.83
CA GLY A 347 -6.94 4.06 -24.78
C GLY A 347 -5.40 4.04 -24.66
N SER A 348 -4.75 5.21 -24.56
CA SER A 348 -3.27 5.31 -24.47
C SER A 348 -2.67 4.62 -23.24
N LEU A 349 -3.48 4.39 -22.20
CA LEU A 349 -3.09 3.77 -20.94
C LEU A 349 -3.51 2.30 -20.81
N LYS A 350 -4.14 1.71 -21.86
CA LYS A 350 -4.57 0.31 -21.83
C LYS A 350 -3.38 -0.64 -21.62
N PRO A 351 -3.56 -1.73 -20.85
CA PRO A 351 -2.57 -2.80 -20.74
C PRO A 351 -2.10 -3.27 -22.12
N SER A 352 -0.82 -3.60 -22.26
CA SER A 352 -0.23 -4.02 -23.55
C SER A 352 -0.81 -5.34 -24.05
N ASN A 353 -1.08 -6.28 -23.15
CA ASN A 353 -1.75 -7.55 -23.45
C ASN A 353 -3.22 -7.40 -23.91
N ALA A 354 -3.92 -6.35 -23.47
CA ALA A 354 -5.27 -6.03 -23.95
C ALA A 354 -5.27 -5.38 -25.36
N ARG A 355 -4.11 -4.87 -25.82
CA ARG A 355 -3.98 -4.29 -27.17
C ARG A 355 -3.77 -5.35 -28.26
N SER A 356 -3.24 -6.52 -27.92
CA SER A 356 -2.99 -7.60 -28.89
C SER A 356 -4.23 -8.39 -29.32
N GLU A 357 -5.34 -8.31 -28.57
CA GLU A 357 -6.61 -8.98 -28.94
C GLU A 357 -7.56 -8.08 -29.75
N ALA A 358 -7.25 -6.78 -29.86
CA ALA A 358 -8.06 -5.78 -30.56
C ALA A 358 -7.48 -5.36 -31.92
N ALA A 359 -6.39 -5.99 -32.36
CA ALA A 359 -5.75 -5.82 -33.67
C ALA A 359 -5.83 -7.14 -34.44
#